data_AF-A0A972D0B1-F1
#
_entry.id   AF-A0A972D0B1-F1
#
_cell.length_a   1.000
_cell.length_b   1.000
_cell.length_c   1.000
_cell.angle_alpha   90.00
_cell.angle_beta   90.00
_cell.angle_gamma   90.00
#
_symmetry.space_group_name_H-M   'P 1'
#
loop_
_entity.id
_entity.type
_entity.pdbx_description
1 polymer ?
#
loop_
_entity_poly.entity_id
_entity_poly.type
_entity_poly.pdbx_seq_one_letter_code
_entity_poly.pdbx_strand_id
1 'polypeptide(L)' 'MPKKFSLEIGYNYHGDAYKYSFYPGAVQISPKSILFETEDYFEIMRATSFLI' A
#
# COMPACT_ATOMS: atom_id res chain seq x y z
N MET A 1 -17.31 0.23 -12.56
CA MET A 1 -16.23 0.10 -11.55
C MET A 1 -14.99 0.82 -12.07
N PRO A 2 -14.12 1.37 -11.20
CA PRO A 2 -12.85 1.95 -11.65
C PRO A 2 -11.99 0.89 -12.32
N LYS A 3 -11.16 1.30 -13.28
CA LYS A 3 -10.26 0.38 -13.99
C LYS A 3 -9.08 -0.08 -13.12
N LYS A 4 -8.73 0.71 -12.11
CA LYS A 4 -7.59 0.51 -11.23
C LYS A 4 -7.83 1.25 -9.91
N PHE A 5 -7.40 0.64 -8.82
CA PHE A 5 -7.33 1.22 -7.49
C PHE A 5 -5.88 1.51 -7.14
N SER A 6 -5.66 2.60 -6.41
CA SER A 6 -4.36 3.05 -5.96
C SER A 6 -4.47 3.45 -4.49
N LEU A 7 -3.63 2.86 -3.64
CA LEU A 7 -3.54 3.13 -2.21
C LEU A 7 -2.12 3.61 -1.90
N GLU A 8 -2.01 4.91 -1.66
CA GLU A 8 -0.79 5.52 -1.13
C GLU A 8 -0.95 5.69 0.39
N ILE A 9 0.00 5.16 1.16
CA ILE A 9 0.00 5.26 2.62
C ILE A 9 1.23 6.02 3.07
N GLY A 10 1.01 7.12 3.78
CA GLY A 10 2.04 7.84 4.51
C GLY A 10 2.13 7.36 5.96
N TYR A 11 3.33 7.05 6.42
CA TYR A 11 3.61 6.58 7.77
C TYR A 11 4.28 7.67 8.62
N ASN A 12 4.07 7.58 9.94
CA ASN A 12 4.70 8.47 10.90
C ASN A 12 6.19 8.14 11.10
N TYR A 13 6.58 6.88 11.01
CA TYR A 13 7.97 6.42 11.12
C TYR A 13 8.44 5.79 9.80
N HIS A 14 9.69 6.08 9.41
CA HIS A 14 10.26 5.54 8.18
C HIS A 14 10.40 4.00 8.20
N GLY A 15 10.61 3.44 9.41
CA GLY A 15 10.65 1.99 9.61
C GLY A 15 9.34 1.29 9.26
N ASP A 16 8.20 1.97 9.40
CA ASP A 16 6.90 1.41 9.00
C ASP A 16 6.80 1.30 7.48
N ALA A 17 7.18 2.34 6.74
CA ALA A 17 7.19 2.30 5.28
C ALA A 17 8.09 1.16 4.76
N TYR A 18 9.27 0.99 5.37
CA TYR A 18 10.15 -0.14 5.05
C TYR A 18 9.50 -1.48 5.36
N LYS A 19 8.96 -1.67 6.58
CA LYS A 19 8.28 -2.91 6.99
C LYS A 19 7.11 -3.26 6.08
N TYR A 20 6.27 -2.29 5.74
CA TYR A 20 5.06 -2.53 4.97
C TYR A 20 5.32 -2.62 3.45
N SER A 21 6.48 -2.18 2.97
CA SER A 21 6.91 -2.42 1.58
C SER A 21 7.11 -3.90 1.23
N PHE A 22 7.20 -4.78 2.23
CA PHE A 22 7.27 -6.23 2.04
C PHE A 22 5.90 -6.89 1.81
N TYR A 23 4.79 -6.16 1.91
CA TYR A 23 3.50 -6.68 1.48
C TYR A 23 3.54 -6.96 -0.04
N PRO A 24 3.07 -8.13 -0.51
CA PRO A 24 3.12 -8.46 -1.94
C PRO A 24 2.48 -7.37 -2.82
N GLY A 25 3.27 -6.82 -3.74
CA GLY A 25 2.83 -5.77 -4.66
C GLY A 25 2.86 -4.34 -4.09
N ALA A 26 3.22 -4.15 -2.82
CA ALA A 26 3.52 -2.82 -2.30
C ALA A 26 4.92 -2.38 -2.75
N VAL A 27 5.08 -1.09 -3.03
CA VAL A 27 6.35 -0.48 -3.42
C VAL A 27 6.63 0.70 -2.50
N GLN A 28 7.81 0.74 -1.88
CA GLN A 28 8.25 1.92 -1.15
C GLN A 28 8.59 3.05 -2.13
N ILE A 29 7.78 4.11 -2.15
CA ILE A 29 7.95 5.24 -3.07
C ILE A 29 8.65 6.44 -2.40
N SER A 30 8.77 6.43 -1.07
CA SER A 30 9.56 7.41 -0.32
C SER A 30 10.05 6.81 1.01
N PRO A 31 10.92 7.50 1.78
CA PRO A 31 11.32 7.04 3.11
C PRO A 31 10.15 6.82 4.07
N LYS A 32 8.97 7.42 3.83
CA LYS A 32 7.81 7.35 4.72
C LYS A 32 6.52 6.95 4.02
N SER A 33 6.56 6.47 2.77
CA SER A 33 5.33 6.07 2.09
C SER A 33 5.52 4.86 1.18
N ILE A 34 4.42 4.12 1.04
CA ILE A 34 4.29 3.01 0.10
C ILE A 34 3.12 3.26 -0.84
N LEU A 35 3.18 2.62 -2.00
CA LEU A 35 2.13 2.57 -3.00
C LEU A 35 1.72 1.11 -3.22
N PHE A 36 0.42 0.85 -3.24
CA PHE A 36 -0.15 -0.42 -3.68
C PHE A 36 -1.21 -0.18 -4.75
N GLU A 37 -1.17 -0.95 -5.83
CA GLU A 37 -2.07 -0.80 -6.97
C GLU A 37 -2.65 -2.15 -7.40
N THR A 38 -3.95 -2.17 -7.71
CA THR A 38 -4.65 -3.38 -8.16
C THR A 38 -5.91 -3.03 -8.95
N GLU A 39 -6.39 -3.93 -9.80
CA GLU A 39 -7.71 -3.80 -10.48
C GLU A 39 -8.84 -4.49 -9.70
N ASP A 40 -8.50 -5.27 -8.68
CA ASP A 40 -9.47 -6.03 -7.86
C ASP A 40 -9.89 -5.24 -6.60
N TYR A 41 -11.19 -5.01 -6.48
CA TYR A 41 -11.80 -4.32 -5.35
C TYR A 41 -11.61 -5.04 -4.00
N PHE A 42 -11.64 -6.38 -3.98
CA PHE A 42 -11.42 -7.13 -2.75
C PHE A 42 -9.95 -7.12 -2.34
N GLU A 43 -9.04 -7.04 -3.32
CA GLU A 43 -7.61 -6.96 -3.02
C GLU A 43 -7.23 -5.60 -2.42
N ILE A 44 -7.81 -4.48 -2.90
CA ILE A 44 -7.54 -3.17 -2.28
C ILE A 44 -8.07 -3.09 -0.84
N MET A 45 -9.23 -3.72 -0.57
CA MET A 45 -9.79 -3.83 0.79
C MET A 45 -8.94 -4.72 1.70
N ARG A 46 -8.44 -5.84 1.17
CA ARG A 46 -7.50 -6.70 1.88
C ARG A 46 -6.21 -5.95 2.22
N ALA A 47 -5.58 -5.30 1.24
CA ALA A 47 -4.37 -4.52 1.45
C ALA A 47 -4.57 -3.44 2.52
N THR A 48 -5.70 -2.72 2.47
CA THR A 48 -6.07 -1.72 3.49
C THR A 48 -6.10 -2.31 4.91
N SER A 49 -6.54 -3.57 5.08
CA SER A 49 -6.65 -4.23 6.39
C SER A 49 -5.31 -4.71 6.96
N PHE A 50 -4.27 -4.85 6.13
CA PHE A 50 -2.93 -5.28 6.56
C PHE A 50 -1.92 -4.14 6.65
N LEU A 51 -2.17 -3.04 5.93
CA LEU A 51 -1.21 -1.94 5.73
C LEU A 51 -1.49 -0.70 6.59
N ILE A 52 -2.65 -0.63 7.24
CA ILE A 52 -3.08 0.40 8.20
C ILE A 52 -3.04 -0.20 9.61
#